data_AF-A0A154BMV1-F1
#
_entry.id   AF-A0A154BMV1-F1
#
_cell.length_a   1.000
_cell.length_b   1.000
_cell.length_c   1.000
_cell.angle_alpha   90.00
_cell.angle_beta   90.00
_cell.angle_gamma   90.00
#
_symmetry.space_group_name_H-M   'P 1'
#
loop_
_entity.id
_entity.type
_entity.pdbx_description
1 polymer ?
#
loop_
_entity_poly.entity_id
_entity_poly.type
_entity_poly.pdbx_seq_one_letter_code
_entity_poly.pdbx_strand_id
1 'polypeptide(L)' 'MKKVGLVGGIGPASTLDYYKGIIDGYRVRTAGDNYPQMIIDSLNLAEMYSYVSNKQWDENNAADCKSNTI' A
#
# COMPACT_ATOMS: atom_id res chain seq x y z
N MET A 1 0.02 -6.93 19.22
CA MET A 1 0.63 -6.28 18.04
C MET A 1 -0.47 -5.91 17.06
N LYS A 2 -0.49 -4.68 16.54
CA LYS A 2 -1.49 -4.27 15.52
C LYS A 2 -1.00 -4.72 14.13
N LYS A 3 -1.94 -5.12 13.28
CA LYS A 3 -1.68 -5.48 11.89
C LYS A 3 -1.50 -4.21 11.06
N VAL A 4 -0.48 -4.17 10.20
CA VAL A 4 -0.23 -3.04 9.29
C VAL A 4 -1.00 -3.25 7.99
N GLY A 5 -1.66 -2.21 7.49
CA GLY A 5 -2.18 -2.17 6.12
C GLY A 5 -1.35 -1.17 5.31
N LEU A 6 -0.77 -1.62 4.20
CA LEU A 6 -0.02 -0.79 3.26
C LEU A 6 -0.77 -0.74 1.94
N VAL A 7 -1.23 0.45 1.55
CA VAL A 7 -1.74 0.69 0.19
C VAL A 7 -0.55 1.06 -0.68
N GLY A 8 -0.20 0.18 -1.60
CA GLY A 8 0.96 0.28 -2.48
C GLY A 8 0.55 0.34 -3.95
N GLY A 9 1.51 0.07 -4.85
CA GLY A 9 1.28 0.06 -6.30
C GLY A 9 1.33 1.45 -6.95
N ILE A 10 1.32 2.55 -6.18
CA ILE A 10 1.56 3.92 -6.66
C ILE A 10 3.07 4.16 -6.82
N GLY A 11 3.66 3.39 -7.74
CA GLY A 11 5.09 3.07 -7.71
C GLY A 11 5.29 1.64 -7.17
N PRO A 12 5.20 0.61 -8.01
CA PRO A 12 5.35 -0.76 -7.56
C PRO A 12 6.74 -1.04 -6.95
N ALA A 13 7.79 -0.41 -7.50
CA ALA A 13 9.15 -0.53 -6.96
C ALA A 13 9.27 0.11 -5.57
N SER A 14 8.70 1.31 -5.35
CA SER A 14 8.77 1.98 -4.04
C SER A 14 8.00 1.21 -2.97
N THR A 15 6.95 0.46 -3.33
CA THR A 15 6.22 -0.41 -2.40
C THR A 15 7.14 -1.49 -1.79
N LEU A 16 8.08 -2.02 -2.58
CA LEU A 16 9.09 -2.97 -2.08
C LEU A 16 10.04 -2.30 -1.07
N ASP A 17 10.44 -1.06 -1.33
CA ASP A 17 11.32 -0.31 -0.43
C ASP A 17 10.63 -0.01 0.90
N TYR A 18 9.35 0.34 0.88
CA TYR A 18 8.53 0.49 2.09
C TYR A 18 8.42 -0.82 2.88
N TYR A 19 8.15 -1.95 2.21
CA TYR A 19 8.10 -3.25 2.86
C TYR A 19 9.39 -3.58 3.60
N LYS A 20 10.55 -3.39 2.94
CA LYS A 20 11.87 -3.61 3.54
C LYS A 20 12.11 -2.70 4.74
N GLY A 21 11.86 -1.39 4.58
CA GLY A 21 12.06 -0.42 5.66
C GLY A 21 11.17 -0.68 6.90
N ILE A 22 9.93 -1.15 6.69
CA ILE A 22 9.04 -1.54 7.79
C ILE A 22 9.61 -2.74 8.54
N ILE A 23 10.09 -3.77 7.83
CA ILE A 23 10.70 -4.95 8.44
C ILE A 23 11.96 -4.57 9.21
N ASP A 24 12.87 -3.82 8.61
CA ASP A 24 14.13 -3.43 9.24
C ASP A 24 13.88 -2.62 10.51
N GLY A 25 12.98 -1.62 10.43
CA GLY A 25 12.57 -0.84 11.59
C GLY A 25 11.86 -1.67 12.66
N TYR A 26 11.09 -2.70 12.28
CA TYR A 26 10.47 -3.62 13.22
C TYR A 26 11.52 -4.44 13.98
N ARG A 27 12.45 -5.07 13.26
CA ARG A 27 13.50 -5.92 13.85
C ARG A 27 14.38 -5.16 14.83
N VAL A 28 14.74 -3.92 14.51
CA VAL A 28 15.50 -3.03 15.42
C VAL A 28 14.76 -2.79 16.74
N ARG A 29 13.43 -2.65 16.71
CA ARG A 29 12.62 -2.34 17.89
C ARG A 29 12.28 -3.56 18.75
N THR A 30 12.17 -4.74 18.15
CA THR A 30 11.74 -5.95 18.87
C THR A 30 12.89 -6.89 19.23
N ALA A 31 14.12 -6.57 18.82
CA ALA A 31 15.36 -7.29 19.17
C ALA A 31 15.28 -8.83 18.96
N GLY A 32 14.52 -9.29 17.97
CA GLY A 32 14.29 -10.71 17.74
C GLY A 32 13.86 -11.03 16.31
N ASP A 33 13.71 -12.32 16.01
CA ASP A 33 13.40 -12.87 14.67
C ASP A 33 11.91 -12.85 14.31
N ASN A 34 11.13 -12.01 14.98
CA ASN A 34 9.72 -11.83 14.68
C ASN A 34 9.54 -10.82 13.54
N TYR A 35 8.45 -10.98 12.80
CA TYR A 35 8.07 -10.10 11.70
C TYR A 35 6.69 -9.48 11.95
N PRO A 36 6.43 -8.25 11.47
CA PRO A 36 5.12 -7.65 11.61
C PRO A 36 4.10 -8.37 10.73
N GLN A 37 2.88 -8.54 11.24
CA GLN A 37 1.76 -8.97 10.40
C GLN A 37 1.30 -7.81 9.51
N MET A 38 1.24 -8.03 8.19
CA MET A 38 0.92 -6.98 7.21
C MET A 38 -0.03 -7.48 6.11
N ILE A 39 -0.86 -6.58 5.59
CA ILE A 39 -1.52 -6.69 4.27
C ILE A 39 -0.95 -5.60 3.38
N ILE A 40 -0.66 -5.93 2.14
CA ILE A 40 -0.32 -4.97 1.09
C ILE A 40 -1.43 -5.04 0.05
N ASP A 41 -2.13 -3.93 -0.14
CA ASP A 41 -3.10 -3.75 -1.21
C ASP A 41 -2.41 -2.96 -2.33
N SER A 42 -2.09 -3.63 -3.44
CA SER A 42 -1.32 -3.03 -4.53
C SER A 42 -2.27 -2.57 -5.63
N LEU A 43 -2.41 -1.24 -5.76
CA LEU A 43 -3.30 -0.64 -6.74
C LEU A 43 -2.73 -0.74 -8.16
N ASN A 44 -3.63 -0.60 -9.14
CA ASN A 44 -3.26 -0.46 -10.54
C ASN A 44 -2.76 0.98 -10.80
N LEU A 45 -1.46 1.12 -11.09
CA LEU A 45 -0.85 2.42 -11.35
C LEU A 45 -1.45 3.14 -12.58
N ALA A 46 -1.84 2.40 -13.61
CA ALA A 46 -2.43 3.00 -14.81
C ALA A 46 -3.79 3.63 -14.52
N GLU A 47 -4.59 2.98 -13.69
CA GLU A 47 -5.88 3.50 -13.21
C GLU A 47 -5.66 4.75 -12.34
N MET A 48 -4.67 4.70 -11.44
CA MET A 48 -4.30 5.85 -10.62
C MET A 48 -3.90 7.07 -11.47
N TYR A 49 -3.12 6.86 -12.54
CA TYR A 49 -2.78 7.94 -13.46
C TYR A 49 -4.00 8.54 -14.15
N SER A 50 -4.99 7.73 -14.53
CA SER A 50 -6.25 8.21 -15.12
C SER A 50 -6.98 9.16 -14.17
N TYR A 51 -7.11 8.79 -12.89
CA TYR A 51 -7.73 9.66 -11.89
C TYR A 51 -6.99 10.98 -11.73
N VAL A 52 -5.65 10.92 -11.64
CA VAL A 52 -4.79 12.10 -11.50
C VAL A 52 -4.90 13.01 -12.71
N SER A 53 -4.83 12.46 -13.93
CA SER A 53 -4.90 13.26 -15.17
C SER A 53 -6.25 13.96 -15.33
N ASN A 54 -7.32 13.30 -14.89
CA ASN A 54 -8.67 13.83 -14.97
C ASN A 54 -9.07 14.69 -13.75
N LYS A 55 -8.15 14.89 -12.79
CA LYS A 55 -8.39 15.63 -11.53
C LYS A 55 -9.59 15.08 -10.75
N GLN A 56 -9.79 13.77 -10.78
CA GLN A 56 -10.90 13.09 -10.09
C GLN A 56 -10.52 12.82 -8.63
N TRP A 57 -10.63 13.85 -7.79
CA TRP A 57 -10.27 13.77 -6.36
C TRP A 57 -11.45 13.50 -5.44
N ASP A 58 -12.67 13.73 -5.93
CA ASP A 58 -13.87 13.69 -5.11
C ASP A 58 -14.17 12.27 -4.62
N GLU A 59 -14.52 12.18 -3.33
CA GLU A 59 -14.88 10.95 -2.61
C GLU A 59 -16.00 10.14 -3.27
N ASN A 60 -16.89 10.82 -4.02
CA ASN A 60 -18.00 10.18 -4.74
C ASN A 60 -17.54 9.35 -5.95
N ASN A 61 -16.32 9.54 -6.44
CA ASN A 61 -15.72 8.74 -7.51
C ASN A 61 -14.90 7.55 -6.98
N ALA A 62 -14.67 7.46 -5.67
CA ALA A 62 -13.91 6.36 -5.04
C ALA A 62 -14.67 5.02 -5.01
N ALA A 63 -15.88 4.96 -5.59
CA ALA A 63 -16.66 3.74 -5.72
C ALA A 63 -15.95 2.69 -6.60
N ASP A 64 -15.06 3.10 -7.50
CA ASP A 64 -14.37 2.18 -8.41
C ASP A 64 -13.19 1.44 -7.76
N CYS A 65 -12.59 2.01 -6.71
CA CYS A 65 -11.61 1.29 -5.86
C CYS A 65 -12.20 0.04 -5.18
N LYS A 66 -13.53 -0.16 -5.23
CA LYS A 66 -14.21 -1.35 -4.70
C LYS A 66 -14.41 -2.46 -5.74
N SER A 67 -14.11 -2.22 -7.02
CA SER A 67 -14.46 -3.17 -8.09
C SER A 67 -13.41 -4.26 -8.36
N ASN A 68 -12.20 -4.12 -7.82
CA ASN A 68 -11.08 -5.02 -8.15
C ASN A 68 -10.63 -5.92 -6.98
N THR A 69 -11.58 -6.40 -6.16
CA THR A 69 -11.30 -7.48 -5.19
C THR A 69 -11.53 -8.82 -5.89
N ILE A 70 -10.46 -9.58 -6.11
CA ILE A 70 -10.51 -11.01 -6.46
C ILE A 70 -10.94 -11.80 -5.22
#